data_AF-A0A316P0I4-F1
#
_entry.id   AF-A0A316P0I4-F1
#
_cell.length_a   1.000
_cell.length_b   1.000
_cell.length_c   1.000
_cell.angle_alpha   90.00
_cell.angle_beta   90.00
_cell.angle_gamma   90.00
#
_symmetry.space_group_name_H-M   'P 1'
#
loop_
_entity.id
_entity.type
_entity.pdbx_description
1 polymer ?
#
loop_
_entity_poly.entity_id
_entity_poly.type
_entity_poly.pdbx_seq_one_letter_code
_entity_poly.pdbx_strand_id
1 'polypeptide(L)'
;MKKFLVIFVMLFLALPVKAEMLLTGEVQYTADKAREELLNEIPSKLDSKIVRQFAYDNEYDNNISALLNGHAELKDRTLALFSDNSYAVMYKDNQSRVWYYSQNGKLTHYEIKDGLEYPYKTYKYNTFGELVNMGLRVSKAETFIFSPNGRLIAHWIKSNGYDETGRLIMRRKYLE
;
A
#
# COMPACT_ATOMS: atom_id res chain seq x y z
N MET A 1 24.51 -64.05 -10.99
CA MET A 1 25.49 -62.95 -11.06
C MET A 1 24.73 -61.63 -11.15
N LYS A 2 24.95 -60.71 -10.18
CA LYS A 2 24.77 -59.23 -10.19
C LYS A 2 23.46 -58.63 -10.76
N LYS A 3 22.79 -57.62 -10.20
CA LYS A 3 22.83 -56.77 -9.00
C LYS A 3 21.53 -55.92 -9.07
N PHE A 4 20.86 -55.74 -7.92
CA PHE A 4 20.00 -54.62 -7.47
C PHE A 4 19.30 -53.65 -8.47
N LEU A 5 17.96 -53.67 -8.42
CA LEU A 5 17.04 -52.58 -8.05
C LEU A 5 17.45 -51.12 -8.32
N VAL A 6 16.65 -50.38 -9.12
CA VAL A 6 16.13 -49.03 -8.79
C VAL A 6 14.78 -48.79 -9.49
N ILE A 7 13.73 -48.58 -8.69
CA ILE A 7 12.47 -47.89 -9.04
C ILE A 7 12.72 -46.39 -8.83
N PHE A 8 12.32 -45.49 -9.74
CA PHE A 8 11.83 -44.15 -9.35
C PHE A 8 11.11 -43.37 -10.48
N VAL A 9 9.78 -43.38 -10.40
CA VAL A 9 8.85 -42.24 -10.56
C VAL A 9 9.36 -41.01 -11.32
N MET A 10 9.00 -40.89 -12.61
CA MET A 10 9.05 -39.66 -13.42
C MET A 10 7.71 -38.90 -13.33
N LEU A 11 7.33 -38.50 -12.13
CA LEU A 11 6.15 -37.66 -11.87
C LEU A 11 6.46 -36.87 -10.61
N PHE A 12 7.10 -35.69 -10.73
CA PHE A 12 7.09 -34.58 -9.75
C PHE A 12 8.14 -33.54 -10.17
N LEU A 13 7.89 -32.79 -11.25
CA LEU A 13 8.61 -31.53 -11.52
C LEU A 13 7.64 -30.40 -11.93
N ALA A 14 6.50 -30.35 -11.25
CA ALA A 14 5.70 -29.12 -11.14
C ALA A 14 5.51 -28.82 -9.65
N LEU A 15 6.62 -28.54 -8.96
CA LEU A 15 6.52 -27.89 -7.66
C LEU A 15 6.29 -26.40 -7.93
N PRO A 16 5.20 -25.79 -7.44
CA PRO A 16 5.13 -24.34 -7.41
C PRO A 16 6.30 -23.86 -6.57
N VAL A 17 7.06 -22.90 -7.10
CA VAL A 17 8.10 -22.18 -6.37
C VAL A 17 7.45 -21.57 -5.13
N LYS A 18 7.54 -22.28 -4.00
CA LYS A 18 7.25 -21.71 -2.69
C LYS A 18 8.51 -20.96 -2.30
N ALA A 19 8.46 -19.64 -2.40
CA ALA A 19 9.47 -18.76 -1.86
C ALA A 19 9.76 -19.17 -0.40
N GLU A 20 11.05 -19.30 -0.08
CA GLU A 20 11.53 -19.66 1.25
C GLU A 20 10.96 -18.70 2.30
N MET A 21 10.19 -19.24 3.24
CA MET A 21 9.56 -18.49 4.33
C MET A 21 10.53 -18.39 5.50
N LEU A 22 11.07 -17.20 5.74
CA LEU A 22 11.87 -16.87 6.93
C LEU A 22 10.97 -16.82 8.18
N LEU A 23 11.16 -17.79 9.08
CA LEU A 23 10.48 -17.90 10.38
C LEU A 23 11.03 -16.86 11.38
N THR A 24 10.46 -15.66 11.37
CA THR A 24 10.38 -14.78 12.55
C THR A 24 8.96 -14.91 13.11
N GLY A 25 8.79 -14.91 14.44
CA GLY A 25 7.50 -15.15 15.13
C GLY A 25 6.40 -14.10 14.91
N GLU A 26 6.46 -13.36 13.81
CA GLU A 26 5.46 -12.40 13.36
C GLU A 26 4.37 -13.13 12.55
N VAL A 27 3.13 -12.61 12.59
CA VAL A 27 2.05 -13.12 11.75
C VAL A 27 2.45 -12.96 10.28
N GLN A 28 2.79 -14.05 9.62
CA GLN A 28 3.08 -14.04 8.19
C GLN A 28 1.78 -13.89 7.39
N TYR A 29 1.65 -12.75 6.72
CA TYR A 29 0.56 -12.49 5.81
C TYR A 29 0.88 -13.03 4.41
N THR A 30 0.04 -13.94 3.94
CA THR A 30 -0.07 -14.26 2.52
C THR A 30 -1.05 -13.28 1.86
N ALA A 31 -0.99 -13.13 0.54
CA ALA A 31 -1.97 -12.33 -0.20
C ALA A 31 -3.44 -12.75 0.11
N ASP A 32 -3.71 -14.04 0.31
CA ASP A 32 -5.06 -14.53 0.60
C ASP A 32 -5.56 -14.07 1.98
N LYS A 33 -4.78 -14.29 3.04
CA LYS A 33 -5.07 -13.75 4.39
C LYS A 33 -5.23 -12.23 4.39
N ALA A 34 -4.35 -11.51 3.69
CA ALA A 34 -4.43 -10.05 3.59
C ALA A 34 -5.71 -9.60 2.88
N ARG A 35 -6.14 -10.34 1.85
CA ARG A 35 -7.40 -10.08 1.14
C ARG A 35 -8.61 -10.30 2.04
N GLU A 36 -8.65 -11.43 2.76
CA GLU A 36 -9.72 -11.75 3.70
C GLU A 36 -9.86 -10.66 4.78
N GLU A 37 -8.73 -10.24 5.36
CA GLU A 37 -8.68 -9.21 6.39
C GLU A 37 -9.24 -7.86 5.93
N LEU A 38 -9.02 -7.48 4.67
CA LEU A 38 -9.47 -6.22 4.09
C LEU A 38 -10.94 -6.24 3.65
N LEU A 39 -11.46 -7.41 3.28
CA LEU A 39 -12.84 -7.56 2.81
C LEU A 39 -13.86 -7.71 3.96
N ASN A 40 -13.41 -8.03 5.16
CA ASN A 40 -14.30 -8.27 6.30
C ASN A 40 -15.04 -6.99 6.76
N GLU A 41 -14.34 -5.85 6.79
CA GLU A 41 -14.92 -4.57 7.19
C GLU A 41 -14.29 -3.42 6.41
N ILE A 42 -15.14 -2.63 5.75
CA ILE A 42 -14.73 -1.46 4.98
C ILE A 42 -15.31 -0.22 5.68
N PRO A 43 -14.46 0.72 6.15
CA PRO A 43 -14.91 1.96 6.76
C PRO A 43 -15.86 2.75 5.88
N SER A 44 -16.74 3.51 6.52
CA SER A 44 -17.62 4.44 5.82
C SER A 44 -16.81 5.57 5.16
N LYS A 45 -17.28 6.01 3.98
CA LYS A 45 -16.69 7.15 3.26
C LYS A 45 -16.82 8.44 4.06
N LEU A 46 -15.89 9.37 3.86
CA LEU A 46 -15.97 10.70 4.49
C LEU A 46 -17.17 11.51 4.00
N ASP A 47 -17.71 12.36 4.87
CA ASP A 47 -18.76 13.32 4.50
C ASP A 47 -18.26 14.23 3.36
N SER A 48 -19.09 14.36 2.32
CA SER A 48 -18.83 15.21 1.16
C SER A 48 -18.46 16.67 1.51
N LYS A 49 -18.96 17.20 2.63
CA LYS A 49 -18.62 18.53 3.14
C LYS A 49 -17.15 18.61 3.53
N ILE A 50 -16.64 17.59 4.22
CA ILE A 50 -15.21 17.51 4.56
C ILE A 50 -14.40 17.40 3.27
N VAL A 51 -14.77 16.50 2.36
CA VAL A 51 -14.06 16.35 1.07
C VAL A 51 -14.01 17.68 0.30
N ARG A 52 -15.10 18.46 0.30
CA ARG A 52 -15.13 19.79 -0.33
C ARG A 52 -14.21 20.80 0.34
N GLN A 53 -14.04 20.76 1.66
CA GLN A 53 -13.10 21.65 2.37
C GLN A 53 -11.65 21.41 1.96
N PHE A 54 -11.31 20.17 1.58
CA PHE A 54 -9.98 19.77 1.12
C PHE A 54 -9.89 19.66 -0.40
N ALA A 55 -10.88 20.15 -1.17
CA ALA A 55 -10.92 20.00 -2.63
C ALA A 55 -9.72 20.65 -3.34
N TYR A 56 -9.15 21.68 -2.72
CA TYR A 56 -7.87 22.28 -3.08
C TYR A 56 -6.99 22.32 -1.84
N ASP A 57 -5.68 22.16 -2.04
CA ASP A 57 -4.70 22.31 -0.99
C ASP A 57 -4.47 23.79 -0.68
N ASN A 58 -4.99 24.25 0.46
CA ASN A 58 -4.80 25.64 0.92
C ASN A 58 -3.33 25.98 1.22
N GLU A 59 -2.49 24.95 1.35
CA GLU A 59 -1.09 25.07 1.69
C GLU A 59 -0.19 24.62 0.53
N TYR A 60 -0.74 24.59 -0.70
CA TYR A 60 -0.07 24.11 -1.90
C TYR A 60 1.34 24.68 -2.07
N ASP A 61 1.49 26.00 -2.04
CA ASP A 61 2.80 26.66 -2.24
C ASP A 61 3.81 26.25 -1.17
N ASN A 62 3.38 26.17 0.10
CA ASN A 62 4.23 25.75 1.22
C ASN A 62 4.64 24.27 1.07
N ASN A 63 3.69 23.40 0.73
CA ASN A 63 3.92 21.96 0.59
C ASN A 63 4.86 21.67 -0.60
N ILE A 64 4.64 22.30 -1.75
CA ILE A 64 5.50 22.14 -2.93
C ILE A 64 6.89 22.70 -2.66
N SER A 65 7.00 23.89 -2.08
CA SER A 65 8.29 24.48 -1.70
C SER A 65 9.07 23.54 -0.76
N ALA A 66 8.43 22.99 0.27
CA ALA A 66 9.05 22.04 1.19
C ALA A 66 9.54 20.77 0.47
N LEU A 67 8.70 20.15 -0.36
CA LEU A 67 9.04 18.94 -1.11
C LEU A 67 10.22 19.16 -2.07
N LEU A 68 10.24 20.28 -2.79
CA LEU A 68 11.32 20.63 -3.71
C LEU A 68 12.66 20.88 -2.98
N ASN A 69 12.61 21.36 -1.74
CA ASN A 69 13.76 21.51 -0.87
C ASN A 69 14.12 20.21 -0.11
N GLY A 70 13.44 19.09 -0.38
CA GLY A 70 13.71 17.79 0.24
C GLY A 70 13.15 17.63 1.66
N HIS A 71 12.26 18.53 2.09
CA HIS A 71 11.62 18.48 3.41
C HIS A 71 10.26 17.79 3.33
N ALA A 72 10.26 16.48 3.63
CA ALA A 72 9.04 15.68 3.72
C ALA A 72 8.38 15.76 5.11
N GLU A 73 9.14 16.01 6.17
CA GLU A 73 8.62 16.13 7.53
C GLU A 73 8.59 17.60 7.95
N LEU A 74 7.39 18.15 8.11
CA LEU A 74 7.16 19.50 8.64
C LEU A 74 6.67 19.42 10.08
N LYS A 75 6.52 20.57 10.76
CA LYS A 75 6.09 20.60 12.16
C LYS A 75 4.70 19.98 12.36
N ASP A 76 3.78 20.28 11.45
CA ASP A 76 2.33 19.99 11.54
C ASP A 76 1.84 18.94 10.54
N ARG A 77 2.69 18.51 9.59
CA ARG A 77 2.32 17.54 8.55
C ARG A 77 3.52 16.76 8.03
N THR A 78 3.21 15.61 7.44
CA THR A 78 4.14 14.80 6.66
C THR A 78 3.70 14.82 5.19
N LEU A 79 4.67 14.93 4.29
CA LEU A 79 4.49 15.06 2.85
C LEU A 79 5.12 13.87 2.12
N ALA A 80 4.55 13.51 0.98
CA ALA A 80 5.18 12.56 0.05
C ALA A 80 5.01 13.03 -1.39
N LEU A 81 6.10 13.09 -2.15
CA LEU A 81 6.10 13.40 -3.58
C LEU A 81 6.16 12.11 -4.40
N PHE A 82 5.32 12.00 -5.42
CA PHE A 82 5.29 10.87 -6.35
C PHE A 82 5.96 11.21 -7.68
N SER A 83 6.30 10.20 -8.47
CA SER A 83 7.03 10.36 -9.74
C SER A 83 6.24 11.09 -10.83
N ASP A 84 4.92 11.17 -10.69
CA ASP A 84 4.02 11.91 -11.59
C ASP A 84 3.75 13.35 -11.11
N ASN A 85 4.56 13.86 -10.17
CA ASN A 85 4.43 15.15 -9.49
C ASN A 85 3.14 15.34 -8.68
N SER A 86 2.31 14.31 -8.54
CA SER A 86 1.29 14.30 -7.49
C SER A 86 1.95 14.20 -6.12
N TYR A 87 1.23 14.57 -5.08
CA TYR A 87 1.76 14.51 -3.71
C TYR A 87 0.67 14.16 -2.70
N ALA A 88 1.10 13.70 -1.54
CA ALA A 88 0.23 13.41 -0.41
C ALA A 88 0.57 14.27 0.81
N VAL A 89 -0.46 14.59 1.59
CA VAL A 89 -0.37 15.34 2.84
C VAL A 89 -1.05 14.55 3.95
N MET A 90 -0.35 14.33 5.05
CA MET A 90 -0.89 13.77 6.28
C MET A 90 -0.66 14.77 7.41
N TYR A 91 -1.74 15.31 7.96
CA TYR A 91 -1.66 16.25 9.08
C TYR A 91 -1.42 15.50 10.40
N LYS A 92 -0.59 16.06 11.28
CA LYS A 92 -0.21 15.41 12.53
C LYS A 92 -1.29 15.43 13.61
N ASP A 93 -2.22 16.38 13.52
CA ASP A 93 -3.42 16.41 14.37
C ASP A 93 -4.40 15.27 14.05
N ASN A 94 -4.32 14.70 12.84
CA ASN A 94 -5.15 13.59 12.40
C ASN A 94 -4.43 12.65 11.42
N GLN A 95 -3.57 11.79 11.97
CA GLN A 95 -2.74 10.87 11.19
C GLN A 95 -3.50 9.68 10.56
N SER A 96 -4.78 9.49 10.90
CA SER A 96 -5.63 8.47 10.29
C SER A 96 -6.15 8.89 8.91
N ARG A 97 -5.86 10.11 8.46
CA ARG A 97 -6.29 10.66 7.18
C ARG A 97 -5.10 11.11 6.34
N VAL A 98 -5.13 10.75 5.06
CA VAL A 98 -4.13 11.20 4.07
C VAL A 98 -4.86 11.78 2.87
N TRP A 99 -4.43 12.96 2.43
CA TRP A 99 -5.00 13.67 1.29
C TRP A 99 -4.04 13.61 0.12
N TYR A 100 -4.52 13.25 -1.06
CA TYR A 100 -3.71 13.12 -2.27
C TYR A 100 -4.10 14.17 -3.29
N TYR A 101 -3.14 14.99 -3.69
CA TYR A 101 -3.34 16.12 -4.59
C TYR A 101 -2.57 15.90 -5.90
N SER A 102 -3.15 16.38 -7.00
CA SER A 102 -2.43 16.52 -8.26
C SER A 102 -1.36 17.60 -8.17
N GLN A 103 -0.48 17.67 -9.18
CA GLN A 103 0.58 18.67 -9.26
C GLN A 103 0.13 20.15 -9.19
N ASN A 104 -1.17 20.42 -9.31
CA ASN A 104 -1.75 21.76 -9.21
C ASN A 104 -2.62 21.95 -7.94
N GLY A 105 -2.44 21.08 -6.93
CA GLY A 105 -3.11 21.21 -5.64
C GLY A 105 -4.59 20.81 -5.63
N LYS A 106 -5.11 20.18 -6.69
CA LYS A 106 -6.49 19.67 -6.70
C LYS A 106 -6.55 18.29 -6.05
N LEU A 107 -7.52 18.08 -5.16
CA LEU A 107 -7.73 16.77 -4.53
C LEU A 107 -8.09 15.73 -5.59
N THR A 108 -7.40 14.60 -5.54
CA THR A 108 -7.66 13.44 -6.40
C THR A 108 -8.21 12.27 -5.61
N HIS A 109 -7.69 12.06 -4.40
CA HIS A 109 -8.07 10.96 -3.53
C HIS A 109 -7.91 11.35 -2.06
N TYR A 110 -8.57 10.60 -1.18
CA TYR A 110 -8.30 10.61 0.24
C TYR A 110 -8.20 9.18 0.75
N GLU A 111 -7.45 8.97 1.82
CA GLU A 111 -7.25 7.66 2.45
C GLU A 111 -7.59 7.72 3.93
N ILE A 112 -8.24 6.67 4.41
CA ILE A 112 -8.55 6.44 5.82
C ILE A 112 -7.72 5.25 6.30
N LYS A 113 -7.07 5.39 7.46
CA LYS A 113 -6.41 4.30 8.17
C LYS A 113 -7.31 3.83 9.32
N ASP A 114 -7.36 2.53 9.57
CA ASP A 114 -8.06 1.96 10.73
C ASP A 114 -7.19 1.92 12.00
N GLY A 115 -5.88 2.16 11.85
CA GLY A 115 -4.89 2.18 12.93
C GLY A 115 -3.65 2.99 12.54
N LEU A 116 -2.79 3.25 13.53
CA LEU A 116 -1.52 3.96 13.35
C LEU A 116 -0.29 3.06 13.55
N GLU A 117 -0.48 1.90 14.16
CA GLU A 117 0.56 0.90 14.43
C GLU A 117 0.41 -0.29 13.49
N TYR A 118 1.53 -0.88 13.10
CA TYR A 118 1.52 -2.07 12.25
C TYR A 118 1.05 -3.32 13.01
N PRO A 119 0.31 -4.24 12.36
CA PRO A 119 -0.30 -4.08 11.04
C PRO A 119 -1.55 -3.20 11.10
N TYR A 120 -1.81 -2.42 10.04
CA TYR A 120 -3.04 -1.62 9.89
C TYR A 120 -3.55 -1.63 8.45
N LYS A 121 -4.83 -1.32 8.27
CA LYS A 121 -5.53 -1.23 7.00
C LYS A 121 -5.63 0.20 6.52
N THR A 122 -5.66 0.37 5.21
CA THR A 122 -5.84 1.65 4.53
C THR A 122 -6.90 1.53 3.45
N TYR A 123 -7.78 2.52 3.34
CA TYR A 123 -8.86 2.55 2.37
C TYR A 123 -8.80 3.87 1.61
N LYS A 124 -8.49 3.81 0.32
CA LYS A 124 -8.39 5.00 -0.53
C LYS A 124 -9.67 5.16 -1.35
N TYR A 125 -10.19 6.37 -1.36
CA TYR A 125 -11.39 6.75 -2.08
C TYR A 125 -11.08 7.87 -3.07
N ASN A 126 -11.83 7.93 -4.17
CA ASN A 126 -11.83 9.09 -5.06
C ASN A 126 -12.66 10.25 -4.48
N THR A 127 -12.70 11.39 -5.17
CA THR A 127 -13.45 12.58 -4.74
C THR A 127 -14.98 12.40 -4.73
N PHE A 128 -15.52 11.34 -5.35
CA PHE A 128 -16.94 10.97 -5.26
C PHE A 128 -17.24 10.07 -4.06
N GLY A 129 -16.20 9.62 -3.34
CA GLY A 129 -16.30 8.73 -2.20
C GLY A 129 -16.46 7.27 -2.59
N GLU A 130 -16.06 6.89 -3.80
CA GLU A 130 -15.97 5.50 -4.24
C GLU A 130 -14.62 4.93 -3.83
N LEU A 131 -14.63 3.72 -3.26
CA LEU A 131 -13.41 3.01 -2.87
C LEU A 131 -12.64 2.61 -4.13
N VAL A 132 -11.35 2.97 -4.22
CA VAL A 132 -10.49 2.67 -5.38
C VAL A 132 -9.41 1.64 -5.08
N ASN A 133 -8.93 1.57 -3.84
CA ASN A 133 -8.07 0.49 -3.37
C ASN A 133 -8.12 0.36 -1.86
N MET A 134 -7.74 -0.82 -1.40
CA MET A 134 -7.57 -1.18 0.00
C MET A 134 -6.15 -1.69 0.18
N GLY A 135 -5.55 -1.49 1.35
CA GLY A 135 -4.21 -1.98 1.61
C GLY A 135 -4.04 -2.47 3.02
N LEU A 136 -3.27 -3.55 3.17
CA LEU A 136 -2.80 -4.04 4.46
C LEU A 136 -1.33 -3.68 4.58
N ARG A 137 -1.04 -2.76 5.49
CA ARG A 137 0.29 -2.32 5.87
C ARG A 137 0.78 -3.26 6.95
N VAL A 138 1.63 -4.22 6.60
CA VAL A 138 2.12 -5.25 7.54
C VAL A 138 3.29 -4.74 8.36
N SER A 139 4.16 -3.95 7.72
CA SER A 139 5.29 -3.29 8.37
C SER A 139 5.69 -2.07 7.54
N LYS A 140 6.72 -1.33 7.99
CA LYS A 140 7.36 -0.29 7.15
C LYS A 140 7.81 -0.87 5.81
N ALA A 141 8.29 -2.11 5.81
CA ALA A 141 8.83 -2.78 4.62
C ALA A 141 7.76 -3.45 3.75
N GLU A 142 6.63 -3.86 4.30
CA GLU A 142 5.68 -4.74 3.60
C GLU A 142 4.26 -4.16 3.51
N THR A 143 3.67 -4.22 2.31
CA THR A 143 2.30 -3.75 2.09
C THR A 143 1.63 -4.55 0.97
N PHE A 144 0.42 -5.03 1.23
CA PHE A 144 -0.46 -5.55 0.17
C PHE A 144 -1.45 -4.46 -0.24
N ILE A 145 -1.72 -4.33 -1.55
CA ILE A 145 -2.70 -3.41 -2.11
C ILE A 145 -3.64 -4.19 -3.02
N PHE A 146 -4.93 -4.04 -2.79
CA PHE A 146 -5.99 -4.72 -3.54
C PHE A 146 -6.97 -3.71 -4.13
N SER A 147 -7.59 -4.08 -5.24
CA SER A 147 -8.79 -3.40 -5.73
C SER A 147 -10.00 -3.73 -4.85
N PRO A 148 -11.11 -2.98 -4.95
CA PRO A 148 -12.32 -3.21 -4.13
C PRO A 148 -12.90 -4.62 -4.25
N ASN A 149 -12.68 -5.30 -5.38
CA ASN A 149 -13.11 -6.69 -5.60
C ASN A 149 -12.09 -7.75 -5.14
N GLY A 150 -11.01 -7.35 -4.45
CA GLY A 150 -10.02 -8.27 -3.89
C GLY A 150 -8.92 -8.74 -4.85
N ARG A 151 -8.83 -8.22 -6.09
CA ARG A 151 -7.67 -8.52 -6.95
C ARG A 151 -6.43 -7.81 -6.43
N LEU A 152 -5.30 -8.52 -6.34
CA LEU A 152 -4.02 -7.94 -5.93
C LEU A 152 -3.54 -6.94 -6.98
N ILE A 153 -3.34 -5.69 -6.59
CA ILE A 153 -2.75 -4.64 -7.42
C ILE A 153 -1.23 -4.65 -7.26
N ALA A 154 -0.75 -4.74 -6.02
CA ALA A 154 0.68 -4.78 -5.73
C ALA A 154 0.94 -5.42 -4.36
N HIS A 155 1.95 -6.27 -4.28
CA HIS A 155 2.62 -6.66 -3.03
C HIS A 155 3.97 -5.97 -2.96
N TRP A 156 4.08 -4.99 -2.08
CA TRP A 156 5.31 -4.25 -1.84
C TRP A 156 6.16 -4.93 -0.79
N ILE A 157 7.42 -5.19 -1.13
CA ILE A 157 8.49 -5.61 -0.20
C ILE A 157 9.65 -4.64 -0.38
N LYS A 158 9.95 -3.87 0.68
CA LYS A 158 10.92 -2.77 0.67
C LYS A 158 10.69 -1.84 -0.53
N SER A 159 11.58 -1.85 -1.51
CA SER A 159 11.56 -1.00 -2.70
C SER A 159 10.82 -1.59 -3.89
N ASN A 160 10.40 -2.86 -3.85
CA ASN A 160 9.89 -3.59 -5.01
C ASN A 160 8.40 -3.92 -4.86
N GLY A 161 7.62 -3.70 -5.91
CA GLY A 161 6.21 -4.06 -5.98
C GLY A 161 5.98 -5.18 -6.99
N TYR A 162 5.31 -6.25 -6.55
CA TYR A 162 5.05 -7.45 -7.34
C TYR A 162 3.56 -7.61 -7.66
N ASP A 163 3.23 -8.19 -8.81
CA ASP A 163 1.87 -8.63 -9.14
C ASP A 163 1.52 -9.99 -8.49
N GLU A 164 0.31 -10.49 -8.77
CA GLU A 164 -0.18 -11.78 -8.27
C GLU A 164 0.63 -13.00 -8.72
N THR A 165 1.40 -12.87 -9.81
CA THR A 165 2.28 -13.92 -10.32
C THR A 165 3.70 -13.82 -9.77
N GLY A 166 3.97 -12.81 -8.93
CA GLY A 166 5.30 -12.53 -8.38
C GLY A 166 6.22 -11.75 -9.33
N ARG A 167 5.70 -11.19 -10.42
CA ARG A 167 6.51 -10.39 -11.35
C ARG A 167 6.65 -8.97 -10.83
N LEU A 168 7.86 -8.43 -10.92
CA LEU A 168 8.13 -7.05 -10.55
C LEU A 168 7.41 -6.11 -11.52
N ILE A 169 6.54 -5.25 -11.00
CA ILE A 169 5.74 -4.29 -11.77
C ILE A 169 6.09 -2.83 -11.47
N MET A 170 6.70 -2.54 -10.31
CA MET A 170 7.03 -1.17 -9.89
C MET A 170 8.17 -1.12 -8.85
N ARG A 171 8.79 0.06 -8.73
CA ARG A 171 9.80 0.36 -7.70
C ARG A 171 9.47 1.66 -6.97
N ARG A 172 9.89 1.77 -5.72
CA ARG A 172 9.78 2.98 -4.89
C ARG A 172 11.09 3.26 -4.16
N LYS A 173 11.32 4.53 -3.81
CA LYS A 173 12.36 4.88 -2.83
C LYS A 173 11.93 4.36 -1.46
N TYR A 174 12.79 3.55 -0.85
CA TYR A 174 12.60 3.05 0.52
C TYR A 174 13.76 3.56 1.35
N LEU A 175 13.45 4.20 2.47
CA LEU A 175 14.44 4.64 3.45
C LEU A 175 14.27 3.72 4.66
N GLU A 176 15.32 2.96 4.98
CA GLU A 176 15.35 2.05 6.13
C GLU A 176 15.12 2.77 7.46
#